data_AF-A0A8X6KZ70-F1
#
_entry.id   AF-A0A8X6KZ70-F1
#
_cell.length_a   1.000
_cell.length_b   1.000
_cell.length_c   1.000
_cell.angle_alpha   90.00
_cell.angle_beta   90.00
_cell.angle_gamma   90.00
#
_symmetry.space_group_name_H-M   'P 1'
#
loop_
_entity.id
_entity.type
_entity.pdbx_description
1 polymer ?
#
loop_
_entity_poly.entity_id
_entity_poly.type
_entity_poly.pdbx_seq_one_letter_code
_entity_poly.pdbx_strand_id
1 'polypeptide(L)'
;MRDDILHRNRIRLNHKSNDNIFSDAMYTEAFIAIESICIVIANLPLSHFGMHSPNRSASTLMNTEMNRELQYNTVEMATIITRNVPLLTGTKNHL
;
A
#
# COMPACT_ATOMS: atom_id res chain seq x y z
N MET A 1 -36.33 -5.14 37.24
CA MET A 1 -35.13 -5.74 37.88
C MET A 1 -34.38 -6.74 36.97
N ARG A 2 -35.06 -7.48 36.08
CA ARG A 2 -34.39 -8.41 35.14
C ARG A 2 -34.00 -7.75 33.81
N ASP A 3 -34.82 -6.81 33.32
CA ASP A 3 -34.59 -6.07 32.08
C ASP A 3 -33.39 -5.12 32.17
N ASP A 4 -33.17 -4.55 33.34
CA ASP A 4 -32.06 -3.66 33.70
C ASP A 4 -30.71 -4.38 33.70
N ILE A 5 -30.66 -5.66 34.08
CA ILE A 5 -29.44 -6.49 34.00
C ILE A 5 -29.13 -6.84 32.55
N LEU A 6 -30.15 -7.24 31.77
CA LEU A 6 -29.98 -7.56 30.36
C LEU A 6 -29.61 -6.32 29.54
N HIS A 7 -30.25 -5.18 29.81
CA HIS A 7 -29.95 -3.91 29.19
C HIS A 7 -28.52 -3.45 29.51
N ARG A 8 -28.11 -3.52 30.77
CA ARG A 8 -26.74 -3.20 31.19
C ARG A 8 -25.70 -4.13 30.55
N ASN A 9 -25.97 -5.43 30.45
CA ASN A 9 -25.08 -6.36 29.77
C ASN A 9 -24.99 -6.07 28.26
N ARG A 10 -26.12 -5.73 27.63
CA ARG A 10 -26.16 -5.39 26.19
C ARG A 10 -25.36 -4.12 25.90
N ILE A 11 -25.51 -3.07 26.72
CA ILE A 11 -24.70 -1.85 26.61
C ILE A 11 -23.22 -2.17 26.85
N ARG A 12 -22.89 -2.98 27.86
CA ARG A 12 -21.49 -3.30 28.19
C ARG A 12 -20.81 -4.18 27.15
N LEU A 13 -21.55 -5.13 26.54
CA LEU A 13 -21.06 -5.95 25.43
C LEU A 13 -20.88 -5.10 24.18
N ASN A 14 -21.86 -4.25 23.86
CA ASN A 14 -21.77 -3.33 22.71
C ASN A 14 -20.66 -2.29 22.88
N HIS A 15 -20.40 -1.77 24.09
CA HIS A 15 -19.28 -0.86 24.32
C HIS A 15 -17.93 -1.58 24.17
N LYS A 16 -17.85 -2.83 24.65
CA LYS A 16 -16.61 -3.62 24.61
C LYS A 16 -16.27 -4.11 23.18
N SER A 17 -17.27 -4.25 22.31
CA SER A 17 -17.07 -4.48 20.88
C SER A 17 -16.80 -3.19 20.09
N ASN A 18 -17.09 -2.02 20.65
CA ASN A 18 -16.96 -0.74 19.94
C ASN A 18 -15.72 0.07 20.36
N ASP A 19 -15.08 -0.28 21.48
CA ASP A 19 -13.83 0.34 21.91
C ASP A 19 -12.63 -0.34 21.23
N ASN A 20 -12.22 0.20 20.08
CA ASN A 20 -10.92 -0.05 19.42
C ASN A 20 -10.56 -1.53 19.17
N ILE A 21 -11.30 -2.21 18.29
CA ILE A 21 -10.85 -3.52 17.75
C ILE A 21 -9.53 -3.38 16.98
N PHE A 22 -9.25 -2.21 16.42
CA PHE A 22 -8.06 -1.94 15.61
C PHE A 22 -7.13 -0.98 16.32
N SER A 23 -5.85 -1.37 16.43
CA SER A 23 -4.82 -0.48 16.94
C SER A 23 -4.38 0.52 15.87
N ASP A 24 -3.85 1.66 16.30
CA ASP A 24 -3.30 2.68 15.41
C ASP A 24 -2.16 2.13 14.53
N ALA A 25 -1.46 1.10 15.03
CA ALA A 25 -0.46 0.36 14.27
C ALA A 25 -1.08 -0.42 13.10
N MET A 26 -2.23 -1.07 13.29
CA MET A 26 -2.93 -1.77 12.22
C MET A 26 -3.41 -0.81 11.13
N TYR A 27 -3.92 0.35 11.52
CA TYR A 27 -4.28 1.40 10.57
C TYR A 27 -3.07 1.87 9.76
N THR A 28 -1.96 2.15 10.43
CA THR A 28 -0.72 2.60 9.79
C THR A 28 -0.20 1.57 8.79
N GLU A 29 -0.15 0.31 9.18
CA GLU A 29 0.32 -0.79 8.32
C GLU A 29 -0.59 -0.99 7.10
N ALA A 30 -1.92 -0.96 7.29
CA ALA A 30 -2.86 -1.03 6.18
C ALA A 30 -2.69 0.15 5.21
N PHE A 31 -2.46 1.36 5.73
CA PHE A 31 -2.25 2.55 4.91
C PHE A 31 -0.96 2.46 4.08
N ILE A 32 0.12 1.91 4.65
CA ILE A 32 1.38 1.64 3.93
C ILE A 32 1.17 0.59 2.82
N ALA A 33 0.41 -0.47 3.09
CA ALA A 33 0.11 -1.50 2.10
C ALA A 33 -0.70 -0.94 0.92
N ILE A 34 -1.72 -0.11 1.21
CA ILE A 34 -2.51 0.57 0.19
C ILE A 34 -1.63 1.49 -0.66
N GLU A 35 -0.73 2.27 -0.06
CA GLU A 35 0.15 3.14 -0.84
C GLU A 35 1.11 2.36 -1.73
N SER A 36 1.64 1.24 -1.23
CA SER A 36 2.50 0.37 -2.02
C SER A 36 1.77 -0.13 -3.28
N ILE A 37 0.50 -0.49 -3.16
CA ILE A 37 -0.33 -0.88 -4.30
C ILE A 37 -0.51 0.31 -5.26
N CYS A 38 -0.82 1.51 -4.76
CA CYS A 38 -0.95 2.72 -5.59
C CYS A 38 0.32 3.01 -6.41
N ILE A 39 1.49 2.86 -5.79
CA ILE A 39 2.78 3.04 -6.47
C ILE A 39 2.98 1.96 -7.53
N VAL A 40 2.64 0.70 -7.25
CA VAL A 40 2.76 -0.38 -8.24
C VAL A 40 1.86 -0.15 -9.45
N ILE A 41 0.60 0.25 -9.25
CA ILE A 41 -0.38 0.35 -10.34
C ILE A 41 -0.30 1.67 -11.12
N ALA A 42 0.01 2.78 -10.45
CA ALA A 42 -0.08 4.12 -11.02
C ALA A 42 1.24 4.90 -10.94
N ASN A 43 2.26 4.35 -10.27
CA ASN A 43 3.51 5.04 -9.97
C ASN A 43 3.31 6.39 -9.27
N LEU A 44 2.24 6.48 -8.47
CA LEU A 44 1.85 7.69 -7.75
C LEU A 44 1.60 7.37 -6.27
N PRO A 45 2.09 8.23 -5.34
CA PRO A 45 1.82 8.08 -3.92
C PRO A 45 0.37 8.43 -3.57
N LEU A 46 -0.07 8.05 -2.37
CA LEU A 46 -1.42 8.36 -1.87
C LEU A 46 -1.69 9.87 -1.83
N SER A 47 -0.65 10.68 -1.59
CA SER A 47 -0.74 12.14 -1.60
C SER A 47 -1.21 12.73 -2.92
N HIS A 48 -0.97 12.04 -4.04
CA HIS A 48 -1.47 12.46 -5.34
C HIS A 48 -2.99 12.31 -5.48
N PHE A 49 -3.61 11.46 -4.66
CA PHE A 49 -5.05 11.24 -4.62
C PHE A 49 -5.74 12.08 -3.53
N GLY A 50 -5.05 13.06 -2.95
CA GLY A 50 -5.59 13.92 -1.87
C GLY A 50 -5.62 13.26 -0.50
N MET A 51 -4.93 12.12 -0.33
CA MET A 51 -4.83 11.40 0.95
C MET A 51 -3.54 11.78 1.69
N HIS A 52 -3.50 11.64 3.01
CA HIS A 52 -2.25 11.82 3.75
C HIS A 52 -1.25 10.72 3.41
N SER A 53 0.05 11.07 3.39
CA SER A 53 1.09 10.05 3.31
C SER A 53 1.05 9.18 4.57
N PRO A 54 1.16 7.85 4.45
CA PRO A 54 1.31 6.96 5.59
C PRO A 54 2.48 7.38 6.47
N ASN A 55 2.28 7.27 7.78
CA ASN A 55 3.32 7.53 8.75
C ASN A 55 4.31 6.36 8.78
N ARG A 56 5.39 6.48 8.01
CA ARG A 56 6.42 5.44 7.95
C ARG A 56 7.44 5.66 9.06
N SER A 57 7.56 4.68 9.97
CA SER A 57 8.79 4.57 10.76
C SER A 57 9.96 4.26 9.80
N ALA A 58 11.17 4.73 10.14
CA ALA A 58 12.35 4.61 9.27
C ALA A 58 12.69 3.15 8.88
N SER A 59 12.35 2.18 9.74
CA SER A 59 12.56 0.76 9.48
C SER A 59 11.62 0.19 8.40
N THR A 60 10.37 0.65 8.34
CA THR A 60 9.39 0.16 7.35
C THR A 60 9.70 0.68 5.94
N LEU A 61 10.23 1.89 5.84
CA LEU A 61 10.70 2.44 4.56
C LEU A 61 11.89 1.65 3.99
N MET A 62 12.88 1.34 4.82
CA MET A 62 14.04 0.52 4.41
C MET A 62 13.61 -0.86 3.89
N ASN A 63 12.67 -1.52 4.57
CA ASN A 63 12.20 -2.85 4.16
C ASN A 63 11.43 -2.83 2.84
N THR A 64 10.62 -1.79 2.59
CA THR A 64 9.83 -1.69 1.35
C THR A 64 10.71 -1.41 0.14
N GLU A 65 11.68 -0.49 0.25
CA GLU A 65 12.60 -0.22 -0.85
C GLU A 65 13.52 -1.43 -1.13
N MET A 66 14.04 -2.07 -0.08
CA MET A 66 14.84 -3.29 -0.22
C MET A 66 14.05 -4.42 -0.89
N ASN A 67 12.79 -4.64 -0.50
CA ASN A 67 11.93 -5.64 -1.12
C ASN A 67 11.59 -5.31 -2.58
N ARG A 68 11.54 -4.04 -2.95
CA ARG A 68 11.32 -3.60 -4.33
C ARG A 68 12.54 -3.85 -5.20
N GLU A 69 13.74 -3.56 -4.69
CA GLU A 69 15.00 -3.89 -5.38
C GLU A 69 15.17 -5.40 -5.58
N LEU A 70 14.87 -6.20 -4.54
CA LEU A 70 14.98 -7.66 -4.60
C LEU A 70 14.01 -8.32 -5.58
N GLN A 71 12.83 -7.72 -5.78
CA GLN A 71 11.80 -8.24 -6.69
C GLN A 71 11.95 -7.73 -8.13
N TYR A 72 13.01 -6.99 -8.45
CA TYR A 72 13.22 -6.46 -9.79
C TYR A 72 13.49 -7.59 -10.80
N ASN A 73 12.53 -7.84 -11.70
CA ASN A 73 12.66 -8.87 -12.72
C ASN A 73 13.53 -8.39 -13.89
N THR A 74 14.83 -8.69 -13.80
CA THR A 74 15.83 -8.31 -14.82
C THR A 74 15.58 -8.97 -16.17
N VAL A 75 14.97 -10.16 -16.21
CA VAL A 75 14.67 -10.88 -17.45
C VAL A 75 13.55 -10.20 -18.23
N GLU A 76 12.46 -9.84 -17.54
CA GLU A 76 11.37 -9.08 -18.13
C GLU A 76 11.87 -7.72 -18.62
N MET A 77 12.70 -7.04 -17.83
CA MET A 77 13.27 -5.76 -18.22
C MET A 77 14.16 -5.86 -19.46
N ALA A 78 15.04 -6.86 -19.54
CA ALA A 78 15.87 -7.09 -20.72
C ALA A 78 15.02 -7.36 -21.97
N THR A 79 13.89 -8.04 -21.81
CA THR A 79 12.94 -8.32 -22.90
C THR A 79 12.26 -7.03 -23.37
N ILE A 80 11.83 -6.17 -22.44
CA ILE A 80 11.26 -4.85 -22.73
C ILE A 80 12.27 -3.96 -23.46
N ILE A 81 13.52 -3.90 -22.99
CA ILE A 81 14.59 -3.10 -23.60
C ILE A 81 14.87 -3.61 -25.01
N THR A 82 15.06 -4.92 -25.20
CA THR A 82 15.35 -5.52 -26.50
C THR A 82 14.24 -5.23 -27.52
N ARG A 83 12.98 -5.24 -27.08
CA ARG A 83 11.82 -4.91 -27.92
C ARG A 83 11.75 -3.43 -28.27
N ASN A 84 12.00 -2.55 -27.31
CA ASN A 84 11.73 -1.12 -27.46
C ASN A 84 12.90 -0.34 -28.05
N VAL A 85 14.14 -0.77 -27.83
CA VAL A 85 15.34 -0.09 -28.36
C VAL A 85 15.29 0.05 -29.88
N PRO A 86 15.00 -1.00 -30.68
CA PRO A 86 14.89 -0.88 -32.13
C PRO A 86 13.77 0.04 -32.61
N LEU A 87 12.66 0.15 -31.85
CA LEU A 87 11.55 1.04 -32.18
C LEU A 87 11.92 2.51 -31.95
N LEU A 88 12.77 2.77 -30.95
CA LEU A 88 13.28 4.10 -30.64
C LEU A 88 14.45 4.52 -31.53
N THR A 89 15.21 3.55 -32.06
CA THR A 89 16.35 3.81 -32.96
C THR A 89 16.01 3.65 -34.45
N GLY A 90 14.82 3.14 -34.78
CA GLY A 90 14.36 2.87 -36.15
C GLY A 90 14.04 4.09 -37.01
N THR A 91 13.92 5.29 -36.44
CA THR A 91 13.73 6.54 -37.21
C THR A 91 15.06 7.22 -37.58
N LYS A 92 16.05 6.44 -38.02
CA LYS A 92 17.30 6.96 -38.65
C LYS A 92 17.73 6.23 -39.92
N ASN A 93 16.88 5.38 -40.51
CA ASN A 93 17.23 4.63 -41.72
C ASN A 93 16.25 4.88 -42.89
N HIS A 94 15.90 6.14 -43.17
CA HIS A 94 15.31 6.51 -44.45
C HIS A 94 16.08 7.67 -45.08
N LEU A 95 16.97 7.28 -46.01
CA LEU A 95 17.76 8.07 -46.98
C LEU A 95 18.94 8.90 -46.44
#